data_AF-A0A259S5K7-F1
#
_entry.id   AF-A0A259S5K7-F1
#
_cell.length_a   1.000
_cell.length_b   1.000
_cell.length_c   1.000
_cell.angle_alpha   90.00
_cell.angle_beta   90.00
_cell.angle_gamma   90.00
#
_symmetry.space_group_name_H-M   'P 1'
#
loop_
_entity.id
_entity.type
_entity.pdbx_description
1 polymer ?
#
loop_
_entity_poly.entity_id
_entity_poly.type
_entity_poly.pdbx_seq_one_letter_code
_entity_poly.pdbx_strand_id
1 'polypeptide(L)'
;DMGEPVSILEVAKRMISMSGKDIEIVFTGLRHGEKLHEELVGARENLERPFHPQISHAHADTISPERLDKAGWEARMKAEPRNNDTAVMDRIMIDQVVNGSTRVPQEAPSNG
;
A
#
# COMPACT_ATOMS: atom_id res chain seq x y z
N ASP A 1 -7.18 9.07 19.76
CA ASP A 1 -6.03 8.23 19.41
C ASP A 1 -6.52 7.11 18.51
N MET A 2 -5.82 6.79 17.42
CA MET A 2 -6.20 5.69 16.51
C MET A 2 -5.74 4.33 17.03
N GLY A 3 -5.04 4.31 18.17
CA GLY A 3 -4.56 3.09 18.79
C GLY A 3 -3.41 2.46 17.99
N GLU A 4 -3.14 1.20 18.30
CA GLU A 4 -2.02 0.48 17.69
C GLU A 4 -2.35 0.06 16.24
N PRO A 5 -1.40 0.23 15.30
CA PRO A 5 -1.56 -0.24 13.94
C PRO A 5 -1.74 -1.76 13.93
N VAL A 6 -2.63 -2.24 13.05
CA VAL A 6 -2.98 -3.67 12.96
C VAL A 6 -2.42 -4.27 11.67
N SER A 7 -1.72 -5.41 11.79
CA SER A 7 -1.21 -6.16 10.65
C SER A 7 -2.33 -6.83 9.86
N ILE A 8 -2.36 -6.60 8.53
CA ILE A 8 -3.30 -7.26 7.62
C ILE A 8 -3.13 -8.80 7.64
N LEU A 9 -1.91 -9.29 7.81
CA LEU A 9 -1.65 -10.72 7.92
C LEU A 9 -2.33 -11.34 9.14
N GLU A 10 -2.29 -10.65 10.29
CA GLU A 10 -2.92 -11.13 11.52
C GLU A 10 -4.45 -11.07 11.42
N VAL A 11 -4.98 -10.05 10.75
CA VAL A 11 -6.42 -9.99 10.42
C VAL A 11 -6.83 -11.20 9.56
N ALA A 12 -6.07 -11.51 8.50
CA ALA A 12 -6.35 -12.66 7.64
C ALA A 12 -6.30 -13.99 8.39
N LYS A 13 -5.23 -14.23 9.18
CA LYS A 13 -5.10 -15.43 10.02
C LYS A 13 -6.28 -15.57 11.00
N ARG A 14 -6.69 -14.47 11.63
CA ARG A 14 -7.84 -14.47 12.55
C ARG A 14 -9.14 -14.82 11.82
N MET A 15 -9.37 -14.25 10.64
CA MET A 15 -10.54 -14.57 9.82
C MET A 15 -10.58 -16.06 9.43
N ILE A 16 -9.45 -16.63 9.01
CA ILE A 16 -9.34 -18.06 8.67
C ILE A 16 -9.65 -18.93 9.90
N SER A 17 -9.03 -18.63 11.04
CA SER A 17 -9.30 -19.33 12.31
C SER A 17 -10.78 -19.30 12.71
N MET A 18 -11.43 -18.13 12.58
CA MET A 18 -12.84 -17.97 12.89
C MET A 18 -13.77 -18.68 11.89
N SER A 19 -13.30 -18.91 10.66
CA SER A 19 -14.10 -19.56 9.61
C SER A 19 -14.21 -21.07 9.77
N GLY A 20 -13.30 -21.71 10.53
CA GLY A 20 -13.22 -23.17 10.66
C GLY A 20 -12.79 -23.89 9.37
N LYS A 21 -12.29 -23.16 8.37
CA LYS A 21 -11.82 -23.69 7.08
C LYS A 21 -10.30 -23.65 7.02
N ASP A 22 -9.73 -24.59 6.27
CA ASP A 22 -8.33 -24.54 5.86
C ASP A 22 -8.22 -23.71 4.58
N ILE A 23 -7.54 -22.56 4.66
CA ILE A 23 -7.43 -21.56 3.59
C ILE A 23 -5.96 -21.16 3.48
N GLU A 24 -5.40 -21.30 2.28
CA GLU A 24 -4.03 -20.88 1.98
C GLU A 24 -3.92 -19.34 1.94
N ILE A 25 -2.91 -18.77 2.59
CA ILE A 25 -2.53 -17.36 2.41
C ILE A 25 -1.45 -17.28 1.32
N VAL A 26 -1.77 -16.61 0.23
CA VAL A 26 -0.84 -16.37 -0.90
C VAL A 26 -0.44 -14.90 -0.91
N PHE A 27 0.86 -14.64 -0.97
CA PHE A 27 1.39 -13.27 -1.08
C PHE A 27 1.59 -12.92 -2.55
N THR A 28 0.93 -11.86 -2.99
CA THR A 28 0.95 -11.36 -4.38
C THR A 28 1.82 -10.11 -4.55
N GLY A 29 2.46 -9.64 -3.47
CA GLY A 29 3.16 -8.36 -3.45
C GLY A 29 2.22 -7.16 -3.37
N LEU A 30 2.80 -5.96 -3.33
CA LEU A 30 2.07 -4.69 -3.32
C LEU A 30 1.76 -4.23 -4.75
N ARG A 31 0.57 -3.67 -4.95
CA ARG A 31 0.21 -3.00 -6.20
C ARG A 31 0.95 -1.67 -6.33
N HIS A 32 1.06 -1.19 -7.57
CA HIS A 32 1.66 0.12 -7.82
C HIS A 32 0.90 1.20 -7.04
N GLY A 33 1.63 1.97 -6.24
CA GLY A 33 1.06 3.02 -5.39
C GLY A 33 0.56 2.56 -4.01
N GLU A 34 0.54 1.26 -3.71
CA GLU A 34 0.23 0.78 -2.36
C GLU A 34 1.42 0.97 -1.41
N LYS A 35 1.10 1.22 -0.13
CA LYS A 35 2.07 1.36 0.95
C LYS A 35 1.98 0.17 1.91
N LEU A 36 3.10 -0.21 2.52
CA LEU A 36 3.12 -1.20 3.63
C LEU A 36 2.56 -0.63 4.93
N HIS A 37 2.72 0.67 5.15
CA HIS A 37 2.29 1.38 6.35
C HIS A 37 1.66 2.71 5.95
N GLU A 38 0.59 3.08 6.64
CA GLU A 38 0.01 4.42 6.54
C GLU A 38 0.57 5.33 7.63
N GLU A 39 0.66 6.61 7.31
CA GLU A 39 1.01 7.66 8.25
C GLU A 39 -0.27 8.38 8.67
N LEU A 40 -0.50 8.53 9.98
CA LEU A 40 -1.66 9.23 10.48
C LEU A 40 -1.64 10.73 10.10
N VAL A 41 -0.44 11.30 10.05
CA VAL A 41 -0.20 12.73 9.87
C VAL A 41 1.06 12.89 9.03
N GLY A 42 0.96 13.63 7.93
CA GLY A 42 2.14 13.95 7.13
C GLY A 42 3.09 14.89 7.87
N ALA A 43 4.38 14.88 7.52
CA ALA A 43 5.42 15.69 8.18
C ALA A 43 5.18 17.21 8.21
N ARG A 44 4.22 17.72 7.43
CA ARG A 44 3.85 19.15 7.36
C ARG A 44 2.45 19.44 7.90
N GLU A 45 1.78 18.46 8.45
CA GLU A 45 0.42 18.59 8.98
C GLU A 45 0.48 18.67 10.50
N ASN A 46 -0.24 19.64 11.07
CA ASN A 46 -0.44 19.72 12.52
C ASN A 46 -1.86 19.28 12.85
N LEU A 47 -2.02 18.40 13.85
CA LEU A 47 -3.33 17.95 14.33
C LEU A 47 -3.71 18.66 15.62
N GLU A 48 -4.90 19.23 15.64
CA GLU A 48 -5.47 19.89 16.81
C GLU A 48 -6.79 19.23 17.24
N ARG A 49 -7.12 19.31 18.54
CA ARG A 49 -8.35 18.73 19.12
C ARG A 49 -9.13 19.75 19.95
N PRO A 50 -9.57 20.89 19.37
CA PRO A 50 -10.21 21.97 20.14
C PRO A 50 -11.58 21.61 20.73
N PHE A 51 -12.32 20.65 20.14
CA PHE A 51 -13.72 20.38 20.51
C PHE A 51 -13.97 19.00 21.11
N HIS A 52 -13.26 17.96 20.69
CA HIS A 52 -13.50 16.59 21.16
C HIS A 52 -12.21 15.77 21.20
N PRO A 53 -11.92 15.04 22.29
CA PRO A 53 -10.66 14.31 22.45
C PRO A 53 -10.43 13.22 21.41
N GLN A 54 -11.48 12.70 20.78
CA GLN A 54 -11.35 11.67 19.73
C GLN A 54 -11.39 12.22 18.30
N ILE A 55 -11.62 13.52 18.09
CA ILE A 55 -11.72 14.11 16.75
C ILE A 55 -10.53 15.06 16.53
N SER A 56 -9.69 14.74 15.55
CA SER A 56 -8.54 15.55 15.15
C SER A 56 -8.91 16.47 13.99
N HIS A 57 -8.39 17.69 13.99
CA HIS A 57 -8.55 18.67 12.92
C HIS A 57 -7.18 18.94 12.31
N ALA A 58 -7.07 18.76 10.99
CA ALA A 58 -5.89 19.13 10.22
C ALA A 58 -6.18 20.44 9.47
N HIS A 59 -5.23 21.36 9.49
CA HIS A 59 -5.33 22.57 8.67
C HIS A 59 -4.86 22.27 7.24
N ALA A 60 -5.68 22.66 6.26
CA ALA A 60 -5.32 22.60 4.85
C ALA A 60 -5.34 24.02 4.28
N ASP A 61 -4.25 24.41 3.64
CA ASP A 61 -4.17 25.71 2.99
C ASP A 61 -5.15 25.80 1.81
N THR A 62 -5.74 26.97 1.63
CA THR A 62 -6.66 27.20 0.51
C THR A 62 -5.90 27.32 -0.82
N ILE A 63 -6.46 26.73 -1.88
CA ILE A 63 -5.97 26.86 -3.25
C ILE A 63 -7.03 27.58 -4.08
N SER A 64 -6.62 28.62 -4.82
CA SER A 64 -7.49 29.29 -5.79
C SER A 64 -7.96 28.30 -6.87
N PRO A 65 -9.25 28.30 -7.24
CA PRO A 65 -9.78 27.45 -8.30
C PRO A 65 -9.03 27.59 -9.64
N GLU A 66 -8.48 28.77 -9.93
CA GLU A 66 -7.71 29.05 -11.16
C GLU A 66 -6.43 28.22 -11.25
N ARG A 67 -5.90 27.74 -10.12
CA ARG A 67 -4.71 26.88 -10.06
C ARG A 67 -5.03 25.40 -10.26
N LEU A 68 -6.31 25.04 -10.36
CA LEU A 68 -6.74 23.66 -10.52
C LEU A 68 -6.86 23.30 -12.01
N ASP A 69 -6.14 22.26 -12.43
CA ASP A 69 -6.26 21.72 -13.78
C ASP A 69 -7.38 20.68 -13.84
N LYS A 70 -8.61 21.18 -14.02
CA LYS A 70 -9.80 20.32 -14.16
C LYS A 70 -9.69 19.41 -15.38
N ALA A 71 -9.20 19.92 -16.51
CA ALA A 71 -9.14 19.15 -17.76
C ALA A 71 -8.16 17.98 -17.65
N GLY A 72 -6.96 18.20 -17.11
CA GLY A 72 -5.99 17.13 -16.88
C GLY A 72 -6.43 16.13 -15.81
N TRP A 73 -7.15 16.59 -14.77
CA TRP A 73 -7.75 15.66 -13.81
C TRP A 73 -8.80 14.76 -14.47
N GLU A 74 -9.70 15.32 -15.27
CA GLU A 74 -10.71 14.54 -15.99
C GLU A 74 -10.08 13.55 -16.97
N ALA A 75 -9.02 13.96 -17.68
CA ALA A 75 -8.29 13.08 -18.59
C ALA A 75 -7.68 11.87 -17.86
N ARG A 76 -7.08 12.09 -16.67
CA ARG A 76 -6.55 11.00 -15.83
C ARG A 76 -7.65 10.06 -15.33
N MET A 77 -8.81 10.58 -14.98
CA MET A 77 -9.93 9.78 -14.44
C MET A 77 -10.67 8.95 -15.51
N LYS A 78 -10.62 9.41 -16.78
CA LYS A 78 -11.26 8.76 -17.93
C LYS A 78 -10.29 7.90 -18.76
N ALA A 79 -9.01 7.86 -18.43
CA ALA A 79 -8.02 7.03 -19.11
C ALA A 79 -8.29 5.53 -18.88
N GLU A 80 -7.97 4.70 -19.88
CA GLU A 80 -7.99 3.24 -19.78
C GLU A 80 -6.57 2.65 -20.04
N PRO A 81 -6.05 1.80 -19.13
CA PRO A 81 -6.61 1.52 -17.81
C PRO A 81 -6.59 2.79 -16.94
N ARG A 82 -7.52 2.89 -15.98
CA ARG A 82 -7.42 3.93 -14.97
C ARG A 82 -6.08 3.78 -14.28
N ASN A 83 -5.45 4.88 -13.87
CA ASN A 83 -4.14 4.85 -13.21
C ASN A 83 -4.13 4.11 -11.84
N ASN A 84 -5.21 3.42 -11.48
CA ASN A 84 -5.38 2.56 -10.31
C ASN A 84 -5.98 1.16 -10.64
N ASP A 85 -6.22 0.85 -11.92
CA ASP A 85 -6.63 -0.49 -12.34
C ASP A 85 -5.39 -1.34 -12.61
N THR A 86 -5.04 -2.22 -11.68
CA THR A 86 -3.94 -3.20 -11.83
C THR A 86 -4.48 -4.59 -11.48
N ALA A 87 -4.95 -5.32 -12.50
CA ALA A 87 -5.60 -6.62 -12.35
C ALA A 87 -4.68 -7.82 -12.66
N VAL A 88 -3.36 -7.65 -12.70
CA VAL A 88 -2.43 -8.78 -12.91
C VAL A 88 -1.30 -8.70 -11.88
N MET A 89 -1.27 -9.67 -10.97
CA MET A 89 -0.16 -9.87 -10.03
C MET A 89 0.29 -11.33 -10.12
N ASP A 90 1.58 -11.54 -10.37
CA ASP A 90 2.18 -12.87 -10.36
C ASP A 90 2.45 -13.32 -8.92
N ARG A 91 2.25 -14.62 -8.67
CA ARG A 91 2.47 -15.24 -7.34
C ARG A 91 3.95 -15.16 -6.97
N ILE A 92 4.27 -14.58 -5.81
CA ILE A 92 5.63 -14.59 -5.27
C ILE A 92 5.80 -15.81 -4.36
N MET A 93 6.75 -16.68 -4.69
CA MET A 93 7.13 -17.80 -3.83
C MET A 93 8.10 -17.31 -2.74
N ILE A 94 7.73 -17.46 -1.47
CA ILE A 94 8.42 -16.88 -0.30
C ILE A 94 9.83 -17.47 -0.03
N ASP A 95 10.18 -18.58 -0.68
CA ASP A 95 11.50 -19.24 -0.57
C ASP A 95 12.68 -18.32 -0.94
N GLN A 96 12.50 -17.37 -1.89
CA GLN A 96 13.63 -16.61 -2.44
C GLN A 96 13.97 -15.30 -1.70
N VAL A 97 13.29 -14.96 -0.61
CA VAL A 97 13.61 -13.75 0.16
C VAL A 97 14.54 -14.10 1.32
N VAL A 98 15.82 -14.29 1.01
CA VAL A 98 16.90 -14.22 2.00
C VAL A 98 17.75 -12.99 1.72
N ASN A 99 17.62 -11.99 2.60
CA ASN A 99 18.50 -10.83 2.80
C ASN A 99 19.07 -10.15 1.53
N GLY A 100 18.27 -9.26 0.92
CA GLY A 100 18.75 -7.97 0.41
C GLY A 100 19.90 -7.92 -0.62
N SER A 101 20.24 -9.01 -1.31
CA SER A 101 21.19 -8.98 -2.42
C SER A 101 20.96 -10.15 -3.35
N THR A 102 20.44 -9.87 -4.54
CA THR A 102 20.31 -10.81 -5.64
C THR A 102 21.71 -11.33 -6.01
N ARG A 103 22.02 -12.59 -5.70
CA ARG A 103 23.17 -13.26 -6.33
C ARG A 103 22.76 -13.67 -7.74
N VAL A 104 23.43 -13.09 -8.72
CA VAL A 104 23.41 -13.56 -10.11
C VAL A 104 24.00 -14.99 -10.11
N PRO A 105 23.38 -15.99 -10.76
CA PRO A 105 23.99 -17.30 -10.93
C PRO A 105 25.30 -17.17 -11.72
N GLN A 106 26.40 -17.65 -11.14
CA GLN A 106 27.68 -17.74 -11.84
C GLN A 106 27.62 -18.94 -12.80
N GLU A 107 27.77 -18.69 -14.10
CA GLU A 107 27.86 -19.75 -15.11
C GLU A 107 29.05 -20.68 -14.80
N ALA A 108 28.78 -21.98 -14.79
CA ALA A 108 29.80 -23.01 -14.62
C ALA A 108 30.76 -23.01 -15.82
N PRO A 109 32.07 -23.27 -15.62
CA PRO A 109 33.01 -23.31 -16.73
C PRO A 109 32.68 -24.49 -17.65
N SER A 110 32.67 -24.22 -18.95
CA SER A 110 32.60 -25.23 -20.00
C SER A 110 33.86 -26.10 -19.93
N ASN A 111 33.73 -27.35 -19.50
CA ASN A 111 34.79 -28.32 -19.69
C ASN A 111 34.81 -28.74 -21.16
N GLY A 112 35.85 -28.31 -21.87
CA GLY A 112 36.36 -28.91 -23.10
C GLY A 112 37.66 -29.63 -22.83
#